data_AF-A0A645JEW0-F1
#
_entry.id   AF-A0A645JEW0-F1
#
_cell.length_a   1.000
_cell.length_b   1.000
_cell.length_c   1.000
_cell.angle_alpha   90.00
_cell.angle_beta   90.00
_cell.angle_gamma   90.00
#
_symmetry.space_group_name_H-M   'P 1'
#
loop_
_entity.id
_entity.type
_entity.pdbx_description
1 polymer ?
#
loop_
_entity_poly.entity_id
_entity_poly.type
_entity_poly.pdbx_seq_one_letter_code
_entity_poly.pdbx_strand_id
1 'polypeptide(L)'
;MISDKTRFAYLTDFYVDMEFRKKGICRKMAELVLAHPDLADVYQWLLVTGDAHGLYEKCGFKVIARPLDFMEIRSPRPKDR
;
A
#
# COMPACT_ATOMS: atom_id res chain seq x y z
N MET A 1 -1.94 -2.06 7.40
CA MET A 1 -2.54 -2.91 6.35
C MET A 1 -3.85 -3.47 6.84
N ILE A 2 -4.85 -3.59 5.97
CA ILE A 2 -6.15 -4.20 6.25
C ILE A 2 -6.38 -5.29 5.20
N SER A 3 -6.84 -6.47 5.60
CA SER A 3 -7.08 -7.59 4.65
C SER A 3 -8.11 -8.57 5.19
N ASP A 4 -8.83 -9.22 4.28
CA ASP A 4 -9.67 -10.40 4.55
C ASP A 4 -8.90 -11.73 4.41
N LYS A 5 -7.58 -11.66 4.18
CA LYS A 5 -6.63 -12.77 3.99
C LYS A 5 -6.90 -13.68 2.79
N THR A 6 -7.87 -13.37 1.93
CA THR A 6 -8.34 -14.31 0.90
C THR A 6 -8.51 -13.67 -0.47
N ARG A 7 -9.04 -12.45 -0.53
CA ARG A 7 -9.28 -11.74 -1.80
C ARG A 7 -8.55 -10.42 -1.85
N PHE A 8 -8.56 -9.70 -0.74
CA PHE A 8 -8.27 -8.27 -0.75
C PHE A 8 -7.28 -7.87 0.34
N ALA A 9 -6.36 -6.97 0.00
CA ALA A 9 -5.57 -6.23 0.97
C ALA A 9 -5.39 -4.76 0.57
N TYR A 10 -5.49 -3.88 1.56
CA TYR A 10 -5.15 -2.47 1.47
C TYR A 10 -3.88 -2.17 2.27
N LEU A 11 -2.82 -1.80 1.56
CA LEU A 11 -1.55 -1.39 2.15
C LEU A 11 -1.61 0.11 2.52
N THR A 12 -1.46 0.39 3.81
CA THR A 12 -1.60 1.73 4.39
C THR A 12 -0.64 1.91 5.56
N ASP A 13 -0.35 3.17 5.89
CA ASP A 13 0.43 3.63 7.05
C ASP A 13 1.87 3.13 7.10
N PHE A 14 2.47 2.94 5.92
CA PHE A 14 3.90 2.67 5.81
C PHE A 14 4.67 3.97 5.99
N TYR A 15 5.41 4.05 7.09
CA TYR A 15 6.23 5.20 7.43
C TYR A 15 7.64 4.75 7.80
N VAL A 16 8.64 5.49 7.31
CA VAL A 16 10.03 5.36 7.73
C VAL A 16 10.48 6.71 8.23
N ASP A 17 11.05 6.71 9.43
CA ASP A 17 11.63 7.90 10.04
C ASP A 17 12.65 8.56 9.10
N MET A 18 12.68 9.89 9.10
CA MET A 18 13.47 10.69 8.16
C MET A 18 14.94 10.29 8.13
N GLU A 19 15.54 9.98 9.28
CA GLU A 19 16.96 9.61 9.40
C GLU A 19 17.30 8.24 8.78
N PHE A 20 16.26 7.44 8.52
CA PHE A 20 16.38 6.07 8.00
C PHE A 20 15.86 5.91 6.57
N ARG A 21 15.38 6.99 5.94
CA ARG A 21 14.93 6.97 4.54
C ARG A 21 16.09 6.70 3.58
N LYS A 22 15.74 6.33 2.34
CA LYS A 22 16.68 5.99 1.24
C LYS A 22 17.59 4.78 1.50
N LYS A 23 17.39 4.05 2.60
CA LYS A 23 18.08 2.79 2.94
C LYS A 23 17.33 1.52 2.47
N GLY A 24 16.29 1.67 1.66
CA GLY A 24 15.49 0.54 1.15
C GLY A 24 14.51 -0.09 2.15
N ILE A 25 14.39 0.46 3.36
CA ILE A 25 13.58 -0.11 4.46
C ILE A 25 12.10 -0.28 4.08
N CYS A 26 11.45 0.78 3.59
CA CYS A 26 10.03 0.74 3.21
C CYS A 26 9.75 -0.32 2.13
N ARG A 27 10.65 -0.42 1.14
CA ARG A 27 10.58 -1.46 0.11
C ARG A 27 10.67 -2.85 0.74
N LYS A 28 11.64 -3.08 1.62
CA LYS A 28 11.81 -4.39 2.28
C LYS A 28 10.60 -4.76 3.12
N MET A 29 10.01 -3.80 3.85
CA MET A 29 8.77 -4.00 4.58
C MET A 29 7.62 -4.40 3.64
N ALA A 30 7.49 -3.75 2.49
CA ALA A 30 6.43 -4.06 1.52
C ALA A 30 6.61 -5.45 0.94
N GLU A 31 7.84 -5.81 0.54
CA GLU A 31 8.17 -7.16 0.05
C GLU A 31 7.85 -8.24 1.10
N LEU A 32 8.14 -8.01 2.37
CA LEU A 32 7.83 -8.95 3.45
C LEU A 32 6.32 -9.12 3.65
N VAL A 33 5.55 -8.04 3.57
CA VAL A 33 4.09 -8.11 3.67
C VAL A 33 3.49 -8.84 2.48
N LEU A 34 3.93 -8.52 1.26
CA LEU A 34 3.46 -9.17 0.02
C LEU A 34 3.77 -10.68 -0.01
N ALA A 35 4.85 -11.10 0.65
CA ALA A 35 5.27 -12.50 0.74
C ALA A 35 4.73 -13.24 1.99
N HIS A 36 3.88 -12.59 2.80
CA HIS A 36 3.42 -13.20 4.04
C HIS A 36 2.51 -14.42 3.76
N PRO A 37 2.74 -15.60 4.36
CA PRO A 37 1.99 -16.83 4.07
C PRO A 37 0.47 -16.69 4.23
N ASP A 38 0.00 -16.03 5.29
CA ASP A 38 -1.44 -15.74 5.50
C ASP A 38 -2.11 -14.93 4.39
N LEU A 39 -1.33 -14.36 3.46
CA LEU A 39 -1.82 -13.51 2.37
C LEU A 39 -1.55 -14.15 1.01
N ALA A 40 -1.15 -15.42 0.97
CA ALA A 40 -0.82 -16.13 -0.27
C ALA A 40 -1.98 -16.16 -1.27
N ASP A 41 -3.22 -16.19 -0.77
CA ASP A 41 -4.42 -16.21 -1.61
C ASP A 41 -4.91 -14.80 -2.03
N VAL A 42 -4.37 -13.73 -1.41
CA VAL A 42 -4.76 -12.35 -1.74
C VAL A 42 -4.29 -11.99 -3.15
N TYR A 43 -5.25 -11.85 -4.06
CA TYR A 43 -5.00 -11.52 -5.46
C TYR A 43 -5.24 -10.05 -5.82
N GLN A 44 -5.89 -9.28 -4.94
CA GLN A 44 -6.13 -7.86 -5.15
C GLN A 44 -5.50 -7.01 -4.04
N TRP A 45 -4.43 -6.31 -4.40
CA TRP A 45 -3.71 -5.38 -3.53
C TRP A 45 -3.95 -3.94 -3.95
N LEU A 46 -4.31 -3.09 -3.01
CA LEU A 46 -4.50 -1.66 -3.23
C LEU A 46 -3.62 -0.84 -2.29
N LEU A 47 -3.25 0.34 -2.77
CA LEU A 47 -2.65 1.40 -1.97
C LEU A 47 -2.98 2.76 -2.60
N VAL A 48 -2.81 3.82 -1.81
CA VAL A 48 -2.78 5.19 -2.30
C VAL A 48 -1.42 5.77 -1.96
N THR A 49 -0.73 6.33 -2.94
CA THR A 49 0.56 6.98 -2.75
C THR A 49 0.58 8.33 -3.45
N GLY A 50 1.18 9.34 -2.81
CA GLY A 50 1.35 10.68 -3.40
C GLY A 50 2.67 10.84 -4.15
N ASP A 51 3.77 10.32 -3.59
CA ASP A 51 5.13 10.60 -4.03
C ASP A 51 6.04 9.35 -4.13
N ALA A 52 5.54 8.17 -3.73
CA ALA A 52 6.33 6.94 -3.65
C ALA A 52 5.99 5.90 -4.74
N HIS A 53 5.41 6.34 -5.87
CA HIS A 53 5.03 5.47 -6.99
C HIS A 53 6.14 4.50 -7.42
N GLY A 54 7.35 5.02 -7.72
CA GLY A 54 8.48 4.21 -8.15
C GLY A 54 9.02 3.23 -7.09
N LEU A 55 8.68 3.42 -5.80
CA LEU A 55 8.96 2.41 -4.77
C LEU A 55 8.00 1.23 -4.89
N TYR A 56 6.71 1.52 -5.02
CA TYR A 56 5.67 0.48 -5.08
C TYR A 56 5.66 -0.26 -6.42
N GLU A 57 6.02 0.41 -7.52
CA GLU A 57 6.25 -0.24 -8.82
C GLU A 57 7.32 -1.34 -8.73
N LYS A 58 8.40 -1.09 -7.98
CA LYS A 58 9.46 -2.10 -7.72
C LYS A 58 8.97 -3.27 -6.86
N CYS A 59 7.85 -3.10 -6.17
CA CYS A 59 7.19 -4.16 -5.39
C CYS A 59 6.11 -4.89 -6.22
N GLY A 60 5.94 -4.56 -7.51
CA GLY A 60 4.97 -5.18 -8.39
C GLY A 60 3.61 -4.47 -8.47
N PHE A 61 3.41 -3.37 -7.74
CA PHE A 61 2.22 -2.54 -7.93
C PHE A 61 2.24 -1.88 -9.30
N LYS A 62 1.04 -1.65 -9.84
CA LYS A 62 0.82 -0.94 -11.10
C LYS A 62 -0.24 0.12 -10.89
N VAL A 63 -0.28 1.11 -11.78
CA VAL A 63 -1.46 1.97 -11.88
C VAL A 63 -2.69 1.09 -12.05
N ILE A 64 -3.74 1.43 -11.33
CA ILE A 64 -4.96 0.64 -11.28
C ILE A 64 -5.56 0.49 -12.69
N ALA A 65 -5.82 -0.75 -13.10
CA ALA A 65 -6.18 -1.03 -14.49
C ALA A 65 -7.58 -0.52 -14.88
N ARG A 66 -8.50 -0.46 -13.90
CA ARG A 66 -9.87 -0.01 -14.09
C ARG A 66 -10.21 1.08 -13.06
N PRO A 67 -9.67 2.30 -13.22
CA PRO A 67 -9.82 3.36 -12.22
C PRO A 67 -11.27 3.79 -12.00
N LEU A 68 -12.13 3.64 -13.01
CA LEU A 68 -13.54 4.02 -12.94
C LEU A 68 -14.40 3.06 -12.09
N ASP A 69 -13.89 1.86 -11.77
CA ASP A 69 -14.59 0.92 -10.87
C ASP A 69 -14.50 1.36 -9.40
N PHE A 70 -13.60 2.28 -9.07
CA PHE A 70 -13.31 2.69 -7.71
C PHE A 70 -14.14 3.91 -7.33
N MET A 71 -14.87 3.79 -6.22
CA MET A 71 -15.63 4.87 -5.62
C MET A 71 -15.11 5.13 -4.21
N GLU A 72 -15.14 6.39 -3.77
CA GLU A 72 -14.73 6.78 -2.43
C GLU A 72 -15.72 7.75 -1.78
N ILE A 73 -15.81 7.68 -0.45
CA ILE A 73 -16.35 8.76 0.38
C ILE A 73 -15.15 9.41 1.07
N ARG A 74 -14.86 10.66 0.71
CA ARG A 74 -13.71 11.40 1.25
C ARG A 74 -14.19 12.69 1.91
N SER A 75 -14.25 12.69 3.24
CA SER A 75 -14.44 13.91 4.01
C SER A 75 -13.12 14.69 4.14
N PRO A 76 -13.15 16.02 4.33
CA PRO A 76 -11.96 16.79 4.67
C PRO A 76 -11.27 16.21 5.90
N ARG A 77 -9.93 16.25 5.93
CA ARG A 77 -9.18 15.87 7.13
C ARG A 77 -9.61 16.81 8.28
N PRO A 78 -9.98 16.28 9.47
CA PRO A 78 -10.24 17.12 10.64
C PRO A 78 -9.04 18.02 10.93
N LYS A 79 -9.28 19.29 11.24
CA LYS A 79 -8.21 20.28 11.46
C LYS A 79 -7.49 20.11 12.81
N ASP A 80 -8.07 19.34 13.73
CA ASP A 80 -7.72 19.36 15.15
C ASP A 80 -7.51 17.95 15.76
N ARG A 81 -6.81 17.04 15.04
CA ARG A 81 -6.31 15.79 15.61
C ARG A 81 -4.80 15.70 15.51
#